data_AF-A0A9P5QMD1-F1
#
_entry.id   AF-A0A9P5QMD1-F1
#
_cell.length_a   1.000
_cell.length_b   1.000
_cell.length_c   1.000
_cell.angle_alpha   90.00
_cell.angle_beta   90.00
_cell.angle_gamma   90.00
#
_symmetry.space_group_name_H-M   'P 1'
#
loop_
_entity.id
_entity.type
_entity.pdbx_description
1 polymer ?
#
loop_
_entity_poly.entity_id
_entity_poly.type
_entity_poly.pdbx_seq_one_letter_code
_entity_poly.pdbx_strand_id
1 'polypeptide(L)' 'AVPSKYKHAGNRNPPAGALVFFKGGKYGHVAISTGGANIISTDINGAGTLTRSTIGAIERKWGQKYVGWTAPYYR' A
#
# COMPACT_ATOMS: atom_id res chain seq x y z
N ALA A 1 12.51 -4.65 -13.08
CA ALA A 1 12.34 -4.25 -11.66
C ALA A 1 12.31 -2.74 -11.56
N VAL A 2 11.56 -2.17 -10.60
CA VAL A 2 11.53 -0.72 -10.34
C VAL A 2 12.93 -0.25 -9.90
N PRO A 3 13.52 0.79 -10.51
CA PRO A 3 14.79 1.39 -10.08
C PRO A 3 14.72 1.95 -8.64
N SER A 4 15.83 1.88 -7.89
CA SER A 4 15.87 2.31 -6.48
C SER A 4 15.42 3.75 -6.26
N LYS A 5 15.67 4.67 -7.20
CA LYS A 5 15.25 6.07 -7.12
C LYS A 5 13.73 6.28 -7.06
N TYR A 6 12.93 5.30 -7.47
CA TYR A 6 11.46 5.35 -7.40
C TYR A 6 10.89 4.55 -6.23
N LYS A 7 11.75 3.91 -5.43
CA LYS A 7 11.34 3.16 -4.23
C LYS A 7 11.42 4.08 -3.02
N HIS A 8 10.28 4.54 -2.55
CA HIS A 8 10.17 5.39 -1.38
C HIS A 8 9.96 4.53 -0.12
N ALA A 9 11.01 3.82 0.29
CA ALA A 9 10.96 2.92 1.45
C ALA A 9 10.66 3.69 2.74
N GLY A 10 9.72 3.18 3.55
CA GLY A 10 9.33 3.77 4.84
C GLY A 10 8.60 5.12 4.78
N ASN A 11 8.59 5.80 3.64
CA ASN A 11 7.90 7.08 3.47
C ASN A 11 6.38 6.87 3.60
N ARG A 12 5.75 7.49 4.61
CA ARG A 12 4.31 7.33 4.89
C ARG A 12 3.41 8.36 4.22
N ASN A 13 3.93 9.13 3.26
CA ASN A 13 3.18 10.14 2.51
C ASN A 13 3.16 9.80 1.01
N PRO A 14 2.54 8.68 0.60
CA PRO A 14 2.41 8.35 -0.82
C PRO A 14 1.48 9.34 -1.53
N PRO A 15 1.85 9.85 -2.71
CA PRO A 15 0.94 10.66 -3.53
C PRO A 15 -0.22 9.80 -4.04
N ALA A 16 -1.29 10.45 -4.50
CA ALA A 16 -2.40 9.75 -5.15
C ALA A 16 -1.91 8.98 -6.39
N GLY A 17 -2.39 7.76 -6.58
CA GLY A 17 -2.00 6.86 -7.68
C GLY A 17 -0.73 6.05 -7.41
N ALA A 18 0.01 6.30 -6.33
CA ALA A 18 1.15 5.46 -5.95
C ALA A 18 0.71 4.07 -5.49
N LEU A 19 1.48 3.05 -5.86
CA LEU A 19 1.33 1.71 -5.29
C LEU A 19 2.04 1.66 -3.93
N VAL A 20 1.30 1.25 -2.91
CA VAL A 20 1.81 1.02 -1.55
C VAL A 20 2.01 -0.47 -1.30
N PHE A 21 3.07 -0.83 -0.58
CA PHE A 21 3.42 -2.22 -0.34
C PHE A 21 3.49 -2.52 1.15
N PHE A 22 3.09 -3.75 1.49
CA PHE A 22 3.15 -4.29 2.84
C PHE A 22 3.80 -5.67 2.81
N LYS A 23 4.57 -5.96 3.87
CA LYS A 23 5.15 -7.27 4.13
C LYS A 23 4.43 -7.97 5.27
N GLY A 24 4.31 -9.28 5.21
CA GLY A 24 3.56 -10.10 6.16
C GLY A 24 2.55 -11.00 5.44
N GLY A 25 1.81 -11.81 6.19
CA GLY A 25 0.96 -12.85 5.61
C GLY A 25 1.74 -13.83 4.72
N LYS A 26 1.02 -14.54 3.84
CA LYS A 26 1.64 -15.53 2.93
C LYS A 26 2.31 -14.89 1.70
N TYR A 27 1.77 -13.77 1.20
CA TYR A 27 2.18 -13.18 -0.08
C TYR A 27 2.47 -11.67 -0.02
N GLY A 28 2.40 -11.04 1.16
CA GLY A 28 2.38 -9.57 1.27
C GLY A 28 1.03 -8.99 0.83
N HIS A 29 1.00 -7.66 0.67
CA HIS A 29 -0.18 -6.94 0.19
C HIS A 29 0.22 -5.68 -0.59
N VAL A 30 -0.63 -5.31 -1.54
CA VAL A 30 -0.48 -4.10 -2.35
C VAL A 30 -1.81 -3.35 -2.38
N ALA A 31 -1.75 -2.02 -2.33
CA ALA A 31 -2.92 -1.16 -2.44
C ALA A 31 -2.58 0.12 -3.22
N ILE A 32 -3.60 0.87 -3.62
CA ILE A 32 -3.44 2.14 -4.35
C ILE A 32 -3.63 3.29 -3.38
N SER A 33 -2.68 4.22 -3.32
CA SER A 33 -2.80 5.44 -2.53
C SER A 33 -3.81 6.41 -3.15
N THR A 34 -4.63 7.02 -2.29
CA THR A 34 -5.46 8.19 -2.65
C THR A 34 -4.87 9.49 -2.08
N GLY A 35 -3.65 9.45 -1.53
CA GLY A 35 -2.98 10.58 -0.90
C GLY A 35 -3.15 10.62 0.63
N GLY A 36 -2.18 11.20 1.33
CA GLY A 36 -2.26 11.44 2.78
C GLY A 36 -2.45 10.16 3.61
N ALA A 37 -1.71 9.10 3.28
CA ALA A 37 -1.79 7.76 3.90
C ALA A 37 -3.14 7.02 3.73
N ASN A 38 -4.07 7.54 2.92
CA ASN A 38 -5.29 6.86 2.52
C ASN A 38 -5.05 5.93 1.34
N ILE A 39 -5.76 4.82 1.30
CA ILE A 39 -5.61 3.79 0.27
C ILE A 39 -6.98 3.25 -0.18
N ILE A 40 -7.05 2.75 -1.41
CA ILE A 40 -8.06 1.79 -1.84
C ILE A 40 -7.42 0.40 -1.75
N SER A 41 -8.05 -0.49 -0.98
CA SER A 41 -7.55 -1.83 -0.71
C SER A 41 -8.68 -2.85 -0.84
N THR A 42 -8.32 -4.05 -1.27
CA THR A 42 -9.24 -5.18 -1.23
C THR A 42 -9.31 -5.76 0.18
N ASP A 43 -10.42 -6.44 0.48
CA ASP A 43 -10.63 -7.39 1.60
C ASP A 43 -10.57 -6.83 3.04
N ILE A 44 -10.03 -5.62 3.24
CA ILE A 44 -9.79 -5.03 4.57
C ILE A 44 -11.06 -4.73 5.36
N ASN A 45 -12.20 -4.62 4.68
CA ASN A 45 -13.51 -4.39 5.26
C ASN A 45 -14.53 -5.48 4.86
N GLY A 46 -14.06 -6.66 4.45
CA GLY A 46 -14.90 -7.80 4.07
C GLY A 46 -14.34 -8.52 2.84
N ALA A 47 -14.38 -9.85 2.85
CA ALA A 47 -13.86 -10.66 1.74
C ALA A 47 -14.54 -10.30 0.41
N GLY A 48 -13.74 -10.08 -0.64
CA GLY A 48 -14.23 -9.70 -1.97
C GLY A 48 -14.62 -8.24 -2.12
N THR A 49 -14.39 -7.39 -1.11
CA THR A 49 -14.72 -5.97 -1.17
C THR A 49 -13.54 -5.13 -1.66
N LEU A 50 -13.83 -4.02 -2.33
CA LEU A 50 -12.86 -2.96 -2.65
C LEU A 50 -13.27 -1.71 -1.89
N THR A 51 -12.49 -1.30 -0.89
CA THR A 51 -12.90 -0.21 0.01
C THR A 51 -11.78 0.79 0.27
N ARG A 52 -12.18 2.03 0.59
CA ARG A 52 -11.26 3.04 1.10
C ARG A 52 -10.86 2.69 2.54
N SER A 53 -9.57 2.82 2.83
CA SER A 53 -8.98 2.52 4.12
C SER A 53 -7.70 3.36 4.31
N THR A 54 -6.90 3.04 5.31
CA THR A 54 -5.60 3.69 5.57
C THR A 54 -4.49 2.65 5.67
N ILE A 55 -3.24 3.11 5.46
CA ILE A 55 -2.05 2.28 5.72
C ILE A 55 -2.09 1.69 7.14
N GLY A 56 -2.45 2.51 8.13
CA GLY A 56 -2.53 2.08 9.52
C GLY A 56 -3.64 1.06 9.80
N ALA A 57 -4.72 1.04 9.01
CA ALA A 57 -5.78 0.05 9.16
C ALA A 57 -5.31 -1.35 8.74
N ILE A 58 -4.50 -1.45 7.67
CA ILE A 58 -3.86 -2.70 7.25
C ILE A 58 -2.91 -3.19 8.35
N GLU A 59 -2.06 -2.31 8.86
CA GLU A 59 -1.11 -2.63 9.94
C GLU A 59 -1.84 -3.15 11.19
N ARG A 60 -2.94 -2.50 11.59
CA ARG A 60 -3.70 -2.85 12.79
C ARG A 60 -4.55 -4.12 12.63
N LYS A 61 -5.29 -4.27 11.53
CA LYS A 61 -6.24 -5.37 11.35
C LYS A 61 -5.55 -6.67 10.94
N TRP A 62 -4.48 -6.59 10.15
CA TRP A 62 -3.82 -7.77 9.58
C TRP A 62 -2.41 -8.02 10.12
N GLY A 63 -1.86 -7.10 10.94
CA GLY A 63 -0.49 -7.22 11.46
C GLY A 63 0.60 -7.10 10.38
N GLN A 64 0.24 -6.66 9.17
CA GLN A 64 1.20 -6.52 8.08
C GLN A 64 1.98 -5.22 8.21
N LYS A 65 3.28 -5.24 7.93
CA LYS A 65 4.15 -4.07 8.05
C LYS A 65 4.22 -3.30 6.73
N TYR A 66 3.89 -2.02 6.77
CA TYR A 66 4.12 -1.12 5.64
C TYR A 66 5.61 -1.03 5.30
N VAL A 67 5.96 -1.14 4.01
CA VAL A 67 7.36 -1.06 3.55
C VAL A 67 7.68 0.17 2.71
N GLY A 68 6.68 0.84 2.15
CA GLY A 68 6.88 2.04 1.34
C GLY A 68 5.98 2.06 0.11
N TRP A 69 6.32 2.94 -0.83
CA TRP A 69 5.57 3.13 -2.07
C TRP A 69 6.47 3.32 -3.29
N THR A 70 5.87 3.14 -4.48
CA THR A 70 6.46 3.54 -5.77
C THR A 70 5.43 4.31 -6.58
N ALA A 71 5.89 5.33 -7.29
CA ALA A 71 5.12 5.86 -8.41
C ALA A 71 4.97 4.77 -9.48
N PRO A 72 3.90 4.79 -10.30
CA PRO A 72 3.81 3.92 -11.46
C PRO A 72 5.05 4.07 -12.35
N TYR A 73 5.69 2.95 -12.66
CA TYR A 73 6.88 2.91 -13.51
C TYR A 73 6.57 2.05 -14.73
N TYR A 74 6.33 2.71 -15.84
CA TYR A 74 6.07 2.10 -17.14
C TYR A 74 7.39 2.12 -17.91
N ARG A 75 7.92 0.95 -18.25
CA ARG A 75 9.15 0.76 -19.02
C ARG A 75 8.80 0.00 -20.30
#